data_AF-A0A965IPG7-F1
#
_entry.id   AF-A0A965IPG7-F1
#
_cell.length_a   1.000
_cell.length_b   1.000
_cell.length_c   1.000
_cell.angle_alpha   90.00
_cell.angle_beta   90.00
_cell.angle_gamma   90.00
#
_symmetry.space_group_name_H-M   'P 1'
#
loop_
_entity.id
_entity.type
_entity.pdbx_description
1 polymer ?
#
loop_
_entity_poly.entity_id
_entity_poly.type
_entity_poly.pdbx_seq_one_letter_code
_entity_poly.pdbx_strand_id
1 'polypeptide(L)'
;MIPVYSISKPFLAQAVLELDIPLQQQIGAMLPALPAVYASRSIESLLNHTSGLGDYTQLPEYRSAVVAGQPAWERDTLLALCGDAPHNHVGFHYSNIGFLLLRMLVEQQTSSSFFTALSQLVLDPLGITGFIEWELPTAVVPGYDPRWVYSGTLVAAPEAIAPAMAKLTEHRASTIGLSTGWVPVSHAGTGFDAPGYNFGFMTDGGSESEQPLRVGHGGSGPGFGLMALVDVRTGRSAVEYSGEDFDQALTIARMRRTLDG
;
A
#
# COMPACT_ATOMS: atom_id res chain seq x y z
N MET A 1 -13.41 -14.50 4.07
CA MET A 1 -12.73 -13.20 3.92
C MET A 1 -11.45 -13.23 4.72
N ILE A 2 -10.38 -12.65 4.21
CA ILE A 2 -9.06 -12.53 4.87
C ILE A 2 -8.58 -11.07 4.81
N PRO A 3 -7.78 -10.59 5.77
CA PRO A 3 -7.20 -9.26 5.72
C PRO A 3 -6.21 -9.13 4.57
N VAL A 4 -6.19 -7.97 3.89
CA VAL A 4 -5.25 -7.72 2.78
C VAL A 4 -4.07 -6.82 3.17
N TYR A 5 -4.16 -6.13 4.32
CA TYR A 5 -3.12 -5.24 4.83
C TYR A 5 -2.61 -4.28 3.75
N SER A 6 -1.29 -4.22 3.53
CA SER A 6 -0.67 -3.31 2.57
C SER A 6 -0.97 -3.62 1.11
N ILE A 7 -1.64 -4.73 0.77
CA ILE A 7 -2.18 -4.94 -0.59
C ILE A 7 -3.24 -3.87 -0.93
N SER A 8 -3.79 -3.14 0.06
CA SER A 8 -4.64 -1.98 -0.18
C SER A 8 -3.92 -0.78 -0.83
N LYS A 9 -2.59 -0.69 -0.69
CA LYS A 9 -1.79 0.47 -1.13
C LYS A 9 -1.86 0.73 -2.63
N PRO A 10 -1.72 -0.27 -3.53
CA PRO A 10 -1.96 -0.06 -4.96
C PRO A 10 -3.32 0.59 -5.28
N PHE A 11 -4.38 0.21 -4.56
CA PHE A 11 -5.74 0.74 -4.76
C PHE A 11 -5.86 2.17 -4.23
N LEU A 12 -5.30 2.46 -3.06
CA LEU A 12 -5.22 3.83 -2.55
C LEU A 12 -4.40 4.73 -3.47
N ALA A 13 -3.27 4.24 -3.99
CA ALA A 13 -2.49 4.94 -4.99
C ALA A 13 -3.31 5.22 -6.25
N GLN A 14 -4.17 4.28 -6.70
CA GLN A 14 -5.09 4.55 -7.80
C GLN A 14 -6.07 5.66 -7.44
N ALA A 15 -6.70 5.60 -6.28
CA ALA A 15 -7.67 6.60 -5.88
C ALA A 15 -7.06 8.02 -5.85
N VAL A 16 -5.80 8.16 -5.41
CA VAL A 16 -5.07 9.43 -5.48
C VAL A 16 -4.89 9.90 -6.93
N LEU A 17 -4.57 9.00 -7.86
CA LEU A 17 -4.41 9.32 -9.28
C LEU A 17 -5.74 9.75 -9.92
N GLU A 18 -6.86 9.13 -9.53
CA GLU A 18 -8.21 9.48 -10.02
C GLU A 18 -8.69 10.87 -9.55
N LEU A 19 -8.05 11.46 -8.54
CA LEU A 19 -8.34 12.84 -8.11
C LEU A 19 -7.75 13.89 -9.07
N ASP A 20 -6.88 13.50 -10.01
CA ASP A 20 -6.24 14.38 -11.00
C ASP A 20 -5.54 15.61 -10.38
N ILE A 21 -4.92 15.41 -9.21
CA ILE A 21 -4.14 16.45 -8.53
C ILE A 21 -2.70 16.42 -9.06
N PRO A 22 -2.08 17.58 -9.34
CA PRO A 22 -0.67 17.64 -9.71
C PRO A 22 0.21 16.92 -8.70
N LEU A 23 0.94 15.88 -9.12
CA LEU A 23 1.67 15.01 -8.19
C LEU A 23 2.85 15.72 -7.49
N GLN A 24 3.35 16.81 -8.07
CA GLN A 24 4.40 17.64 -7.47
C GLN A 24 3.84 18.57 -6.37
N GLN A 25 2.51 18.68 -6.24
CA GLN A 25 1.87 19.48 -5.20
C GLN A 25 2.25 18.95 -3.82
N GLN A 26 2.60 19.87 -2.92
CA GLN A 26 2.83 19.54 -1.52
C GLN A 26 1.52 19.18 -0.82
N ILE A 27 1.53 18.08 -0.07
CA ILE A 27 0.31 17.54 0.55
C ILE A 27 -0.30 18.50 1.58
N GLY A 28 0.51 19.33 2.23
CA GLY A 28 0.03 20.35 3.16
C GLY A 28 -0.87 21.41 2.54
N ALA A 29 -0.84 21.60 1.22
CA ALA A 29 -1.77 22.50 0.53
C ALA A 29 -3.22 21.97 0.56
N MET A 30 -3.39 20.65 0.62
CA MET A 30 -4.70 19.99 0.70
C MET A 30 -5.07 19.62 2.13
N LEU A 31 -4.07 19.48 3.01
CA LEU A 31 -4.22 19.12 4.42
C LEU A 31 -3.56 20.19 5.32
N PRO A 32 -4.18 21.36 5.51
CA PRO A 32 -3.54 22.54 6.12
C PRO A 32 -3.25 22.39 7.62
N ALA A 33 -3.87 21.42 8.30
CA ALA A 33 -3.60 21.13 9.71
C ALA A 33 -2.39 20.20 9.94
N LEU A 34 -1.72 19.73 8.87
CA LEU A 34 -0.59 18.83 9.01
C LEU A 34 0.63 19.52 9.66
N PRO A 35 1.34 18.83 10.56
CA PRO A 35 2.65 19.26 11.03
C PRO A 35 3.62 19.54 9.87
N ALA A 36 4.46 20.56 10.04
CA ALA A 36 5.37 21.04 8.99
C ALA A 36 6.33 19.96 8.44
N VAL A 37 6.71 19.00 9.29
CA VAL A 37 7.58 17.86 8.92
C VAL A 37 6.94 16.97 7.85
N TYR A 38 5.61 16.91 7.80
CA TYR A 38 4.82 16.15 6.82
C TYR A 38 4.33 17.01 5.66
N ALA A 39 3.92 18.25 5.95
CA ALA A 39 3.23 19.13 5.01
C ALA A 39 4.02 19.42 3.71
N SER A 40 5.35 19.41 3.77
CA SER A 40 6.23 19.75 2.64
C SER A 40 6.45 18.61 1.62
N ARG A 41 5.91 17.40 1.87
CA ARG A 41 6.09 16.25 0.97
C ARG A 41 5.19 16.36 -0.25
N SER A 42 5.73 16.08 -1.44
CA SER A 42 4.93 16.00 -2.66
C SER A 42 4.13 14.71 -2.70
N ILE A 43 2.94 14.74 -3.31
CA ILE A 43 2.08 13.56 -3.49
C ILE A 43 2.85 12.42 -4.19
N GLU A 44 3.61 12.76 -5.23
CA GLU A 44 4.50 11.83 -5.96
C GLU A 44 5.44 11.07 -5.04
N SER A 45 6.14 11.79 -4.16
CA SER A 45 7.13 11.20 -3.26
C SER A 45 6.51 10.29 -2.19
N LEU A 46 5.23 10.51 -1.86
CA LEU A 46 4.49 9.65 -0.95
C LEU A 46 4.05 8.36 -1.65
N LEU A 47 3.60 8.45 -2.90
CA LEU A 47 3.12 7.31 -3.68
C LEU A 47 4.20 6.25 -3.94
N ASN A 48 5.47 6.68 -4.11
CA ASN A 48 6.60 5.79 -4.38
C ASN A 48 7.59 5.65 -3.20
N HIS A 49 7.23 6.13 -2.01
CA HIS A 49 8.07 6.06 -0.80
C HIS A 49 9.44 6.75 -0.91
N THR A 50 9.56 7.84 -1.67
CA THR A 50 10.78 8.67 -1.75
C THR A 50 10.70 9.96 -0.92
N SER A 51 9.61 10.15 -0.17
CA SER A 51 9.38 11.31 0.68
C SER A 51 10.38 11.47 1.85
N GLY A 52 11.20 10.46 2.12
CA GLY A 52 12.15 10.44 3.22
C GLY A 52 11.53 10.27 4.60
N LEU A 53 10.21 10.08 4.71
CA LEU A 53 9.52 9.89 5.98
C LEU A 53 9.92 8.55 6.61
N GLY A 54 10.19 8.52 7.92
CA GLY A 54 10.25 7.27 8.69
C GLY A 54 8.89 6.57 8.83
N ASP A 55 8.87 5.47 9.58
CA ASP A 55 7.70 4.61 9.75
C ASP A 55 7.35 4.39 11.22
N TYR A 56 6.06 4.48 11.56
CA TYR A 56 5.56 4.26 12.92
C TYR A 56 5.73 2.82 13.41
N THR A 57 5.90 1.83 12.52
CA THR A 57 6.13 0.44 12.92
C THR A 57 7.45 0.26 13.68
N GLN A 58 8.36 1.23 13.58
CA GLN A 58 9.62 1.25 14.32
C GLN A 58 9.44 1.70 15.78
N LEU A 59 8.33 2.35 16.13
CA LEU A 59 8.06 2.76 17.50
C LEU A 59 7.83 1.53 18.40
N PRO A 60 8.60 1.36 19.49
CA PRO A 60 8.37 0.28 20.45
C PRO A 60 6.96 0.33 21.06
N GLU A 61 6.46 1.53 21.38
CA GLU A 61 5.16 1.76 21.99
C GLU A 61 4.02 1.30 21.07
N TYR A 62 4.15 1.55 19.76
CA TYR A 62 3.20 1.06 18.76
C TYR A 62 3.17 -0.46 18.75
N ARG A 63 4.34 -1.11 18.70
CA ARG A 63 4.46 -2.58 18.69
C ARG A 63 3.85 -3.19 19.96
N SER A 64 4.15 -2.61 21.12
CA SER A 64 3.59 -3.06 22.40
C SER A 64 2.07 -2.89 22.47
N ALA A 65 1.53 -1.76 21.99
CA ALA A 65 0.09 -1.51 21.98
C ALA A 65 -0.67 -2.50 21.07
N VAL A 66 -0.14 -2.77 19.87
CA VAL A 66 -0.70 -3.75 18.93
C VAL A 66 -0.69 -5.16 19.54
N VAL A 67 0.44 -5.61 20.10
CA VAL A 67 0.55 -6.93 20.74
C VAL A 67 -0.38 -7.07 21.95
N ALA A 68 -0.60 -5.99 22.69
CA ALA A 68 -1.51 -5.97 23.83
C ALA A 68 -3.00 -5.88 23.43
N GLY A 69 -3.33 -5.83 22.14
CA GLY A 69 -4.71 -5.72 21.65
C GLY A 69 -5.38 -4.39 22.05
N GLN A 70 -4.59 -3.32 22.21
CA GLN A 70 -5.13 -2.01 22.53
C GLN A 70 -5.87 -1.40 21.33
N PRO A 71 -6.88 -0.54 21.56
CA PRO A 71 -7.48 0.26 20.50
C PRO A 71 -6.42 1.08 19.77
N ALA A 72 -6.61 1.28 18.45
CA ALA A 72 -5.74 2.14 17.67
C ALA A 72 -5.76 3.58 18.20
N TRP A 73 -4.59 4.24 18.16
CA TRP A 73 -4.52 5.66 18.48
C TRP A 73 -5.22 6.50 17.42
N GLU A 74 -5.62 7.70 17.81
CA GLU A 74 -6.06 8.71 16.85
C GLU A 74 -4.88 9.10 15.94
N ARG A 75 -5.18 9.42 14.68
CA ARG A 75 -4.16 9.73 13.66
C ARG A 75 -3.27 10.90 14.08
N ASP A 76 -3.84 11.94 14.68
CA ASP A 76 -3.10 13.10 15.17
C ASP A 76 -2.14 12.73 16.31
N THR A 77 -2.55 11.80 17.18
CA THR A 77 -1.68 11.28 18.24
C THR A 77 -0.52 10.49 17.64
N LEU A 78 -0.77 9.62 16.66
CA LEU A 78 0.30 8.90 15.96
C LEU A 78 1.29 9.84 15.29
N LEU A 79 0.78 10.81 14.50
CA LEU A 79 1.62 11.77 13.79
C LEU A 79 2.43 12.64 14.77
N ALA A 80 1.86 13.01 15.91
CA ALA A 80 2.60 13.72 16.96
C ALA A 80 3.72 12.86 17.56
N LEU A 81 3.46 11.59 17.88
CA LEU A 81 4.46 10.66 18.41
C LEU A 81 5.60 10.39 17.42
N CYS A 82 5.30 10.37 16.13
CA CYS A 82 6.30 10.21 15.08
C CYS A 82 7.03 11.52 14.74
N GLY A 83 6.57 12.68 15.20
CA GLY A 83 7.07 13.99 14.73
C GLY A 83 8.58 14.20 14.91
N ASP A 84 9.16 13.61 15.96
CA ASP A 84 10.59 13.69 16.28
C ASP A 84 11.43 12.57 15.63
N ALA A 85 10.80 11.63 14.92
CA ALA A 85 11.52 10.58 14.21
C ALA A 85 12.31 11.14 13.00
N PRO A 86 13.37 10.45 12.54
CA PRO A 86 14.05 10.84 11.31
C PRO A 86 13.09 10.83 10.10
N HIS A 87 13.01 11.96 9.41
CA HIS A 87 12.14 12.17 8.24
C HIS A 87 12.91 12.70 7.01
N ASN A 88 14.20 12.36 6.92
CA ASN A 88 15.13 12.80 5.88
C ASN A 88 15.87 11.63 5.21
N HIS A 89 15.23 10.45 5.13
CA HIS A 89 15.78 9.31 4.41
C HIS A 89 15.94 9.62 2.91
N VAL A 90 16.98 9.05 2.28
CA VAL A 90 17.32 9.29 0.88
C VAL A 90 16.98 8.08 0.04
N GLY A 91 16.39 8.30 -1.14
CA GLY A 91 15.94 7.23 -2.03
C GLY A 91 14.66 6.56 -1.52
N PHE A 92 14.47 5.30 -1.90
CA PHE A 92 13.32 4.51 -1.45
C PHE A 92 13.42 4.20 0.04
N HIS A 93 12.42 4.63 0.82
CA HIS A 93 12.24 4.27 2.21
C HIS A 93 10.76 4.08 2.52
N TYR A 94 10.34 2.81 2.63
CA TYR A 94 8.94 2.45 2.83
C TYR A 94 8.37 3.11 4.10
N SER A 95 7.28 3.85 3.93
CA SER A 95 6.63 4.58 5.01
C SER A 95 5.12 4.46 4.96
N ASN A 96 4.55 3.81 5.97
CA ASN A 96 3.12 3.78 6.22
C ASN A 96 2.57 5.16 6.61
N ILE A 97 3.40 6.06 7.17
CA ILE A 97 3.00 7.45 7.41
C ILE A 97 2.68 8.11 6.06
N GLY A 98 3.53 7.92 5.04
CA GLY A 98 3.27 8.51 3.73
C GLY A 98 1.93 8.10 3.13
N PHE A 99 1.58 6.80 3.24
CA PHE A 99 0.28 6.31 2.80
C PHE A 99 -0.89 6.69 3.72
N LEU A 100 -0.67 6.93 5.02
CA LEU A 100 -1.67 7.57 5.88
C LEU A 100 -2.01 8.97 5.36
N LEU A 101 -1.01 9.77 4.98
CA LEU A 101 -1.25 11.11 4.44
C LEU A 101 -2.02 11.05 3.11
N LEU A 102 -1.71 10.09 2.24
CA LEU A 102 -2.47 9.87 1.00
C LEU A 102 -3.92 9.44 1.26
N ARG A 103 -4.16 8.60 2.27
CA ARG A 103 -5.51 8.25 2.72
C ARG A 103 -6.27 9.49 3.17
N MET A 104 -5.65 10.31 4.02
CA MET A 104 -6.25 11.56 4.50
C MET A 104 -6.56 12.52 3.35
N LEU A 105 -5.68 12.61 2.35
CA LEU A 105 -5.91 13.41 1.14
C LEU A 105 -7.17 12.92 0.41
N VAL A 106 -7.29 11.61 0.15
CA VAL A 106 -8.45 11.03 -0.54
C VAL A 106 -9.74 11.28 0.23
N GLU A 107 -9.75 11.02 1.54
CA GLU A 107 -10.91 11.27 2.40
C GLU A 107 -11.30 12.77 2.39
N GLN A 108 -10.32 13.68 2.43
CA GLN A 108 -10.55 15.13 2.38
C GLN A 108 -11.17 15.59 1.05
N GLN A 109 -10.65 15.09 -0.08
CA GLN A 109 -11.15 15.52 -1.40
C GLN A 109 -12.52 14.94 -1.74
N THR A 110 -12.81 13.73 -1.26
CA THR A 110 -14.07 13.05 -1.54
C THR A 110 -15.14 13.29 -0.47
N SER A 111 -14.78 13.84 0.68
CA SER A 111 -15.64 13.92 1.87
C SER A 111 -16.27 12.56 2.24
N SER A 112 -15.55 11.47 1.97
CA SER A 112 -16.02 10.09 2.10
C SER A 112 -15.07 9.27 2.98
N SER A 113 -15.57 8.17 3.57
CA SER A 113 -14.70 7.21 4.25
C SER A 113 -13.71 6.57 3.27
N PHE A 114 -12.60 6.05 3.78
CA PHE A 114 -11.60 5.35 2.97
C PHE A 114 -12.21 4.29 2.05
N PHE A 115 -13.05 3.39 2.58
CA PHE A 115 -13.65 2.33 1.76
C PHE A 115 -14.62 2.88 0.71
N THR A 116 -15.42 3.89 1.08
CA THR A 116 -16.36 4.53 0.16
C THR A 116 -15.61 5.19 -1.01
N ALA A 117 -14.55 5.95 -0.71
CA ALA A 117 -13.73 6.59 -1.72
C ALA A 117 -13.03 5.57 -2.63
N LEU A 118 -12.46 4.49 -2.08
CA LEU A 118 -11.89 3.41 -2.88
C LEU A 118 -12.92 2.73 -3.77
N SER A 119 -14.13 2.51 -3.26
CA SER A 119 -15.20 1.87 -4.02
C SER A 119 -15.60 2.74 -5.21
N GLN A 120 -15.87 4.02 -4.97
CA GLN A 120 -16.32 4.95 -6.00
C GLN A 120 -15.25 5.28 -7.06
N LEU A 121 -13.99 5.45 -6.63
CA LEU A 121 -12.92 5.86 -7.53
C LEU A 121 -12.26 4.68 -8.25
N VAL A 122 -12.26 3.49 -7.64
CA VAL A 122 -11.41 2.37 -8.12
C VAL A 122 -12.18 1.08 -8.28
N LEU A 123 -12.85 0.59 -7.22
CA LEU A 123 -13.42 -0.77 -7.27
C LEU A 123 -14.61 -0.84 -8.24
N ASP A 124 -15.57 0.07 -8.14
CA ASP A 124 -16.77 0.06 -8.97
C ASP A 124 -16.44 0.38 -10.45
N PRO A 125 -15.64 1.41 -10.79
CA PRO A 125 -15.28 1.69 -12.19
C PRO A 125 -14.53 0.55 -12.88
N LEU A 126 -13.73 -0.23 -12.13
CA LEU A 126 -12.99 -1.39 -12.65
C LEU A 126 -13.77 -2.71 -12.52
N GLY A 127 -14.99 -2.67 -11.99
CA GLY A 127 -15.82 -3.85 -11.74
C GLY A 127 -15.15 -4.86 -10.81
N ILE A 128 -14.39 -4.40 -9.81
CA ILE A 128 -13.72 -5.21 -8.80
C ILE A 128 -14.71 -5.46 -7.66
N THR A 129 -14.92 -6.73 -7.33
CA THR A 129 -15.84 -7.17 -6.28
C THR A 129 -15.12 -8.06 -5.27
N GLY A 130 -15.76 -8.38 -4.14
CA GLY A 130 -15.21 -9.31 -3.16
C GLY A 130 -14.29 -8.67 -2.13
N PHE A 131 -14.35 -7.34 -1.99
CA PHE A 131 -13.71 -6.57 -0.92
C PHE A 131 -14.79 -5.93 -0.04
N ILE A 132 -14.55 -5.88 1.26
CA ILE A 132 -15.41 -5.16 2.21
C ILE A 132 -14.55 -4.33 3.17
N GLU A 133 -15.16 -3.30 3.72
CA GLU A 133 -14.57 -2.43 4.73
C GLU A 133 -14.10 -3.23 5.95
N TRP A 134 -12.96 -2.83 6.51
CA TRP A 134 -12.43 -3.39 7.74
C TRP A 134 -11.92 -2.28 8.67
N GLU A 135 -12.84 -1.65 9.40
CA GLU A 135 -12.52 -0.60 10.38
C GLU A 135 -12.81 -1.01 11.83
N LEU A 136 -13.47 -2.15 12.04
CA LEU A 136 -13.77 -2.69 13.36
C LEU A 136 -13.14 -4.07 13.54
N PRO A 137 -12.82 -4.49 14.77
CA PRO A 137 -12.38 -5.85 15.06
C PRO A 137 -13.35 -6.89 14.48
N THR A 138 -12.81 -7.96 13.90
CA THR A 138 -13.59 -9.05 13.32
C THR A 138 -13.17 -10.39 13.90
N ALA A 139 -14.00 -11.42 13.69
CA ALA A 139 -13.62 -12.80 14.04
C ALA A 139 -12.46 -13.34 13.18
N VAL A 140 -12.12 -12.68 12.06
CA VAL A 140 -11.02 -13.11 11.17
C VAL A 140 -9.66 -12.87 11.83
N VAL A 141 -9.51 -11.75 12.54
CA VAL A 141 -8.32 -11.43 13.33
C VAL A 141 -8.77 -11.00 14.73
N PRO A 142 -9.05 -11.95 15.64
CA PRO A 142 -9.61 -11.66 16.95
C PRO A 142 -8.73 -10.72 17.77
N GLY A 143 -9.35 -9.71 18.41
CA GLY A 143 -8.65 -8.79 19.32
C GLY A 143 -7.75 -7.76 18.62
N TYR A 144 -7.73 -7.71 17.28
CA TYR A 144 -6.98 -6.71 16.54
C TYR A 144 -7.89 -5.57 16.06
N ASP A 145 -7.48 -4.33 16.35
CA ASP A 145 -8.09 -3.13 15.79
C ASP A 145 -7.45 -2.80 14.43
N PRO A 146 -8.15 -2.97 13.30
CA PRO A 146 -7.57 -2.76 11.97
C PRO A 146 -7.18 -1.30 11.70
N ARG A 147 -7.62 -0.35 12.52
CA ARG A 147 -7.23 1.06 12.40
C ARG A 147 -5.75 1.28 12.72
N TRP A 148 -5.06 0.29 13.31
CA TRP A 148 -3.59 0.27 13.37
C TRP A 148 -2.92 0.22 12.00
N VAL A 149 -3.63 -0.20 10.95
CA VAL A 149 -3.20 -0.05 9.56
C VAL A 149 -3.58 1.35 9.07
N TYR A 150 -2.80 2.35 9.46
CA TYR A 150 -3.11 3.76 9.20
C TYR A 150 -3.18 4.11 7.71
N SER A 151 -2.51 3.37 6.82
CA SER A 151 -2.70 3.51 5.37
C SER A 151 -4.12 3.12 4.90
N GLY A 152 -4.95 2.52 5.75
CA GLY A 152 -6.21 1.88 5.39
C GLY A 152 -5.99 0.44 4.92
N THR A 153 -6.96 -0.42 5.21
CA THR A 153 -6.97 -1.83 4.81
C THR A 153 -8.39 -2.32 4.62
N LEU A 154 -8.53 -3.49 4.01
CA LEU A 154 -9.78 -4.16 3.71
C LEU A 154 -9.70 -5.63 4.15
N VAL A 155 -10.83 -6.31 4.13
CA VAL A 155 -10.84 -7.78 4.02
C VAL A 155 -11.40 -8.17 2.66
N ALA A 156 -10.90 -9.27 2.10
CA ALA A 156 -11.27 -9.72 0.77
C ALA A 156 -11.57 -11.22 0.75
N ALA A 157 -12.40 -11.66 -0.21
CA ALA A 157 -12.46 -13.06 -0.58
C ALA A 157 -11.10 -13.45 -1.19
N PRO A 158 -10.42 -14.51 -0.72
CA PRO A 158 -9.08 -14.85 -1.23
C PRO A 158 -9.01 -14.94 -2.77
N GLU A 159 -10.04 -15.55 -3.37
CA GLU A 159 -10.21 -15.70 -4.82
C GLU A 159 -10.39 -14.38 -5.58
N ALA A 160 -10.75 -13.29 -4.90
CA ALA A 160 -10.93 -11.97 -5.52
C ALA A 160 -9.63 -11.16 -5.60
N ILE A 161 -8.62 -11.48 -4.78
CA ILE A 161 -7.42 -10.64 -4.62
C ILE A 161 -6.58 -10.59 -5.91
N ALA A 162 -6.24 -11.76 -6.47
CA ALA A 162 -5.41 -11.82 -7.67
C ALA A 162 -6.10 -11.20 -8.91
N PRO A 163 -7.39 -11.51 -9.22
CA PRO A 163 -8.11 -10.84 -10.29
C PRO A 163 -8.22 -9.31 -10.11
N ALA A 164 -8.40 -8.83 -8.88
CA ALA A 164 -8.45 -7.40 -8.61
C ALA A 164 -7.12 -6.70 -8.90
N MET A 165 -6.00 -7.33 -8.51
CA MET A 165 -4.66 -6.83 -8.83
C MET A 165 -4.45 -6.81 -10.34
N ALA A 166 -4.85 -7.86 -11.07
CA ALA A 166 -4.72 -7.91 -12.53
C ALA A 166 -5.51 -6.78 -13.22
N LYS A 167 -6.77 -6.55 -12.82
CA LYS A 167 -7.60 -5.45 -13.34
C LYS A 167 -6.97 -4.08 -13.08
N LEU A 168 -6.44 -3.88 -11.87
CA LEU A 168 -5.78 -2.62 -11.53
C LEU A 168 -4.49 -2.43 -12.34
N THR A 169 -3.70 -3.49 -12.53
CA THR A 169 -2.49 -3.46 -13.37
C THR A 169 -2.83 -3.12 -14.81
N GLU A 170 -3.86 -3.74 -15.39
CA GLU A 170 -4.33 -3.46 -16.75
C GLU A 170 -4.78 -1.99 -16.90
N HIS A 171 -5.61 -1.50 -15.97
CA HIS A 171 -6.04 -0.10 -15.96
C HIS A 171 -4.84 0.85 -15.92
N ARG A 172 -3.89 0.61 -15.01
CA ARG A 172 -2.71 1.48 -14.86
C ARG A 172 -1.78 1.41 -16.07
N ALA A 173 -1.64 0.24 -16.70
CA ALA A 173 -0.88 0.09 -17.94
C ALA A 173 -1.49 0.87 -19.11
N SER A 174 -2.83 0.94 -19.17
CA SER A 174 -3.56 1.65 -20.23
C SER A 174 -3.68 3.17 -20.04
N THR A 175 -3.40 3.66 -18.82
CA THR A 175 -3.56 5.07 -18.44
C THR A 175 -2.19 5.74 -18.25
N ILE A 176 -1.71 5.82 -17.01
CA ILE A 176 -0.46 6.53 -16.68
C ILE A 176 0.80 5.69 -16.91
N GLY A 177 0.68 4.38 -17.15
CA GLY A 177 1.80 3.46 -17.31
C GLY A 177 2.35 2.90 -15.99
N LEU A 178 2.95 1.71 -16.07
CA LEU A 178 3.50 0.99 -14.92
C LEU A 178 4.94 1.40 -14.56
N SER A 179 5.64 2.17 -15.40
CA SER A 179 6.96 2.74 -15.10
C SER A 179 6.88 4.10 -14.38
N THR A 180 5.69 4.70 -14.32
CA THR A 180 5.51 6.04 -13.76
C THR A 180 5.79 6.06 -12.26
N GLY A 181 6.66 6.98 -11.86
CA GLY A 181 7.13 7.12 -10.48
C GLY A 181 8.01 5.96 -10.00
N TRP A 182 8.51 5.12 -10.91
CA TRP A 182 9.37 3.99 -10.57
C TRP A 182 10.67 4.44 -9.93
N VAL A 183 11.09 3.72 -8.89
CA VAL A 183 12.38 3.85 -8.22
C VAL A 183 12.96 2.49 -7.87
N PRO A 184 14.31 2.35 -7.86
CA PRO A 184 14.95 1.12 -7.45
C PRO A 184 14.80 0.90 -5.93
N VAL A 185 14.62 -0.36 -5.52
CA VAL A 185 14.59 -0.77 -4.12
C VAL A 185 15.91 -1.46 -3.79
N SER A 186 16.75 -0.84 -2.98
CA SER A 186 18.11 -1.30 -2.68
C SER A 186 18.23 -2.31 -1.54
N HIS A 187 17.16 -3.07 -1.25
CA HIS A 187 17.14 -4.09 -0.20
C HIS A 187 17.50 -5.46 -0.77
N ALA A 188 18.37 -6.20 -0.08
CA ALA A 188 18.66 -7.59 -0.41
C ALA A 188 17.54 -8.53 0.07
N GLY A 189 17.42 -9.71 -0.55
CA GLY A 189 16.52 -10.76 -0.06
C GLY A 189 15.03 -10.45 -0.23
N THR A 190 14.64 -9.66 -1.22
CA THR A 190 13.23 -9.36 -1.52
C THR A 190 12.51 -10.51 -2.25
N GLY A 191 13.27 -11.44 -2.85
CA GLY A 191 12.75 -12.51 -3.72
C GLY A 191 12.59 -12.11 -5.20
N PHE A 192 12.66 -10.81 -5.51
CA PHE A 192 12.73 -10.27 -6.87
C PHE A 192 14.18 -10.27 -7.38
N ASP A 193 14.36 -10.35 -8.70
CA ASP A 193 15.71 -10.27 -9.30
C ASP A 193 16.16 -8.81 -9.45
N ALA A 194 15.23 -7.92 -9.80
CA ALA A 194 15.47 -6.49 -9.95
C ALA A 194 14.37 -5.71 -9.21
N PRO A 195 14.43 -5.64 -7.86
CA PRO A 195 13.37 -5.04 -7.07
C PRO A 195 13.24 -3.53 -7.32
N GLY A 196 12.01 -3.11 -7.62
CA GLY A 196 11.63 -1.70 -7.72
C GLY A 196 10.32 -1.43 -7.00
N TYR A 197 9.94 -0.15 -6.98
CA TYR A 197 8.65 0.30 -6.47
C TYR A 197 8.16 1.47 -7.32
N ASN A 198 6.87 1.54 -7.61
CA ASN A 198 6.24 2.68 -8.30
C ASN A 198 5.10 3.23 -7.44
N PHE A 199 4.06 3.81 -8.03
CA PHE A 199 2.90 4.27 -7.25
C PHE A 199 2.10 3.11 -6.64
N GLY A 200 2.51 2.68 -5.45
CA GLY A 200 1.87 1.65 -4.64
C GLY A 200 2.14 0.21 -5.06
N PHE A 201 2.81 -0.09 -6.19
CA PHE A 201 3.24 -1.46 -6.50
C PHE A 201 4.70 -1.70 -6.16
N MET A 202 4.98 -2.89 -5.63
CA MET A 202 6.29 -3.53 -5.71
C MET A 202 6.47 -4.08 -7.13
N THR A 203 7.68 -3.98 -7.69
CA THR A 203 7.97 -4.41 -9.06
C THR A 203 9.18 -5.35 -9.13
N ASP A 204 9.18 -6.21 -10.15
CA ASP A 204 10.34 -6.99 -10.58
C ASP A 204 10.76 -6.52 -11.98
N GLY A 205 11.97 -5.98 -12.08
CA GLY A 205 12.46 -5.29 -13.26
C GLY A 205 11.82 -3.91 -13.44
N GLY A 206 11.93 -3.42 -14.68
CA GLY A 206 11.50 -2.08 -15.06
C GLY A 206 12.55 -1.01 -14.76
N SER A 207 12.24 0.20 -15.20
CA SER A 207 12.98 1.43 -14.92
C SER A 207 12.03 2.63 -15.04
N GLU A 208 12.55 3.85 -14.97
CA GLU A 208 11.77 5.06 -15.27
C GLU A 208 11.15 5.04 -16.69
N SER A 209 11.77 4.33 -17.65
CA SER A 209 11.36 4.29 -19.05
C SER A 209 10.95 2.90 -19.56
N GLU A 210 11.08 1.87 -18.74
CA GLU A 210 10.78 0.49 -19.11
C GLU A 210 9.76 -0.12 -18.15
N GLN A 211 8.72 -0.76 -18.71
CA GLN A 211 7.72 -1.41 -17.88
C GLN A 211 8.31 -2.59 -17.10
N PRO A 212 7.90 -2.80 -15.84
CA PRO A 212 8.34 -3.95 -15.08
C PRO A 212 7.79 -5.25 -15.67
N LEU A 213 8.50 -6.36 -15.43
CA LEU A 213 8.04 -7.69 -15.83
C LEU A 213 6.85 -8.13 -14.96
N ARG A 214 6.89 -7.73 -13.68
CA ARG A 214 5.85 -8.05 -12.69
C ARG A 214 5.57 -6.86 -11.82
N VAL A 215 4.31 -6.79 -11.39
CA VAL A 215 3.87 -5.88 -10.34
C VAL A 215 3.09 -6.65 -9.29
N GLY A 216 3.03 -6.11 -8.09
CA GLY A 216 2.25 -6.70 -7.02
C GLY A 216 2.41 -5.94 -5.72
N HIS A 217 1.97 -6.56 -4.63
CA HIS A 217 2.25 -6.04 -3.30
C HIS A 217 2.09 -7.14 -2.25
N GLY A 218 2.87 -7.02 -1.18
CA GLY A 218 2.72 -7.84 0.01
C GLY A 218 1.75 -7.25 1.02
N GLY A 219 1.16 -8.10 1.84
CA GLY A 219 0.37 -7.71 3.01
C GLY A 219 0.84 -8.52 4.21
N SER A 220 1.14 -7.87 5.33
CA SER A 220 1.49 -8.59 6.55
C SER A 220 0.99 -7.84 7.76
N GLY A 221 0.51 -8.60 8.74
CA GLY A 221 -0.02 -8.12 10.00
C GLY A 221 -0.44 -9.31 10.87
N PRO A 222 -1.11 -9.06 12.00
CA PRO A 222 -1.51 -10.12 12.92
C PRO A 222 -2.28 -11.26 12.22
N GLY A 223 -1.78 -12.47 12.38
CA GLY A 223 -2.42 -13.70 11.91
C GLY A 223 -2.41 -13.94 10.40
N PHE A 224 -1.91 -13.02 9.55
CA PHE A 224 -1.81 -13.29 8.11
C PHE A 224 -0.62 -12.62 7.44
N GLY A 225 0.06 -13.38 6.58
CA GLY A 225 0.96 -12.86 5.55
C GLY A 225 0.42 -13.20 4.16
N LEU A 226 0.57 -12.28 3.22
CA LEU A 226 0.04 -12.36 1.86
C LEU A 226 1.05 -11.80 0.85
N MET A 227 1.02 -12.33 -0.36
CA MET A 227 1.66 -11.75 -1.53
C MET A 227 0.77 -11.93 -2.75
N ALA A 228 0.48 -10.86 -3.47
CA ALA A 228 -0.20 -10.90 -4.76
C ALA A 228 0.74 -10.39 -5.85
N LEU A 229 0.83 -11.13 -6.97
CA LEU A 229 1.67 -10.80 -8.11
C LEU A 229 0.89 -10.92 -9.41
N VAL A 230 1.25 -10.07 -10.37
CA VAL A 230 0.75 -10.04 -11.75
C VAL A 230 1.94 -10.05 -12.68
N ASP A 231 1.96 -10.97 -13.65
CA ASP A 231 2.84 -10.91 -14.81
C ASP A 231 2.29 -9.89 -15.81
N VAL A 232 3.03 -8.82 -16.06
CA VAL A 232 2.55 -7.66 -16.83
C VAL A 232 2.28 -8.02 -18.29
N ARG A 233 3.05 -8.95 -18.86
CA ARG A 233 2.94 -9.32 -20.28
C ARG A 233 1.73 -10.21 -20.55
N THR A 234 1.43 -11.13 -19.64
CA THR A 234 0.39 -12.15 -19.83
C THR A 234 -0.91 -11.85 -19.10
N GLY A 235 -0.89 -10.92 -18.14
CA GLY A 235 -2.02 -10.65 -17.24
C GLY A 235 -2.28 -11.76 -16.22
N ARG A 236 -1.46 -12.82 -16.21
CA ARG A 236 -1.57 -13.91 -15.23
C ARG A 236 -1.31 -13.35 -13.84
N SER A 237 -2.18 -13.68 -12.90
CA SER A 237 -2.07 -13.22 -11.52
C SER A 237 -2.24 -14.37 -10.55
N ALA A 238 -1.60 -14.23 -9.39
CA ALA A 238 -1.69 -15.19 -8.30
C ALA A 238 -1.65 -14.45 -6.95
N VAL A 239 -2.25 -15.07 -5.95
CA VAL A 239 -2.14 -14.66 -4.55
C VAL A 239 -1.76 -15.88 -3.73
N GLU A 240 -0.78 -15.71 -2.86
CA GLU A 240 -0.44 -16.69 -1.83
C GLU A 240 -0.62 -16.03 -0.46
N TYR A 241 -1.13 -16.77 0.51
CA TYR A 241 -1.32 -16.30 1.88
C TYR A 241 -1.15 -17.43 2.88
N SER A 242 -0.76 -17.09 4.11
CA SER A 242 -0.67 -18.01 5.24
C SER A 242 -1.26 -17.36 6.48
N GLY A 243 -1.90 -18.16 7.32
CA GLY A 243 -2.34 -17.77 8.67
C GLY A 243 -1.25 -17.90 9.74
N GLU A 244 -0.08 -18.42 9.34
CA GLU A 244 1.07 -18.75 10.19
C GLU A 244 2.31 -17.98 9.70
N ASP A 245 3.52 -18.48 10.01
CA ASP A 245 4.77 -17.94 9.50
C ASP A 245 4.73 -17.79 7.97
N PHE A 246 5.02 -16.59 7.48
CA PHE A 246 4.98 -16.24 6.07
C PHE A 246 6.27 -15.55 5.64
N ASP A 247 7.12 -16.28 4.92
CA ASP A 247 8.31 -15.72 4.28
C ASP A 247 7.92 -15.13 2.92
N GLN A 248 7.86 -13.81 2.85
CA GLN A 248 7.48 -13.09 1.64
C GLN A 248 8.51 -13.28 0.51
N ALA A 249 9.80 -13.33 0.82
CA ALA A 249 10.85 -13.44 -0.20
C ALA A 249 10.84 -14.82 -0.86
N LEU A 250 10.73 -15.89 -0.07
CA LEU A 250 10.57 -17.24 -0.57
C LEU A 250 9.28 -17.40 -1.37
N THR A 251 8.22 -16.72 -0.95
CA THR A 251 6.93 -16.73 -1.65
C THR A 251 7.02 -16.03 -3.00
N ILE A 252 7.60 -14.82 -3.05
CA ILE A 252 7.86 -14.12 -4.31
C ILE A 252 8.67 -15.01 -5.27
N ALA A 253 9.77 -15.60 -4.80
CA ALA A 253 10.62 -16.46 -5.64
C ALA A 253 9.86 -17.68 -6.21
N ARG A 254 8.93 -18.27 -5.45
CA ARG A 254 8.07 -19.37 -5.90
C ARG A 254 7.04 -18.90 -6.92
N MET A 255 6.30 -17.83 -6.61
CA MET A 255 5.25 -17.29 -7.48
C MET A 255 5.80 -16.84 -8.84
N ARG A 256 7.01 -16.26 -8.87
CA ARG A 256 7.68 -15.87 -10.13
C ARG A 256 7.79 -17.06 -11.10
N ARG A 257 8.28 -18.22 -10.62
CA ARG A 257 8.39 -19.46 -11.41
C ARG A 257 7.02 -19.98 -11.88
N THR A 258 5.99 -19.88 -11.04
CA THR A 258 4.63 -20.33 -11.38
C THR A 258 3.97 -19.43 -12.43
N LEU A 259 4.31 -18.14 -12.45
CA LEU A 259 3.80 -17.20 -13.44
C LEU A 259 4.55 -17.26 -14.78
N ASP A 260 5.83 -17.64 -14.77
CA ASP A 260 6.66 -17.83 -15.98
C ASP A 260 6.25 -19.05 -16.83
N GLY A 261 5.79 -20.13 -16.20
CA GLY A 261 5.40 -21.38 -16.87
C GLY A 261 3.93 -21.43 -17.20
#